data_AF-A0A2M8SAF2-F1
#
_entry.id   AF-A0A2M8SAF2-F1
#
_cell.length_a   1.000
_cell.length_b   1.000
_cell.length_c   1.000
_cell.angle_alpha   90.00
_cell.angle_beta   90.00
_cell.angle_gamma   90.00
#
_symmetry.space_group_name_H-M   'P 1'
#
loop_
_entity.id
_entity.type
_entity.pdbx_description
1 polymer ?
#
loop_
_entity_poly.entity_id
_entity_poly.type
_entity_poly.pdbx_seq_one_letter_code
_entity_poly.pdbx_strand_id
1 'polypeptide(L)'
;MIISGLRRVGKSTLLAQLAHRLGKDQFHYVNFEDDRFLGFQAEDANDLYQALLELFGERRVFLIDEVQNIAGWEHFVRRFMDMGIKFYITGSNASLLSRELGTRLTGRYVPVELFPFSFVEFLHFKGYAISDLSRLATADIARLQRCCPSKWAVGNWKMDRSSVTSFY
;
A
#
# COMPACT_ATOMS: atom_id res chain seq x y z
N MET A 1 0.42 8.52 7.82
CA MET A 1 0.89 7.15 7.53
C MET A 1 1.34 7.11 6.09
N ILE A 2 2.47 6.49 5.81
CA ILE A 2 3.02 6.38 4.46
C ILE A 2 3.25 4.90 4.17
N ILE A 3 2.62 4.40 3.10
CA ILE A 3 2.74 3.03 2.63
C ILE A 3 3.62 3.02 1.39
N SER A 4 4.75 2.33 1.45
CA SER A 4 5.62 2.09 0.28
C SER A 4 5.66 0.62 -0.06
N GLY A 5 5.93 0.28 -1.31
CA GLY A 5 6.09 -1.11 -1.74
C GLY A 5 6.04 -1.24 -3.24
N LEU A 6 6.45 -2.39 -3.77
CA LEU A 6 6.53 -2.62 -5.21
C LEU A 6 5.20 -2.37 -5.93
N ARG A 7 5.25 -2.14 -7.25
CA ARG A 7 4.03 -2.06 -8.06
C ARG A 7 3.24 -3.37 -7.96
N ARG A 8 1.91 -3.27 -7.94
CA ARG A 8 0.96 -4.42 -7.89
C ARG A 8 0.94 -5.23 -6.59
N VAL A 9 1.44 -4.70 -5.47
CA VAL A 9 1.33 -5.34 -4.13
C VAL A 9 0.04 -5.01 -3.37
N GLY A 10 -0.91 -4.28 -3.99
CA GLY A 10 -2.21 -3.98 -3.38
C GLY A 10 -2.27 -2.69 -2.54
N LYS A 11 -1.34 -1.75 -2.72
CA LYS A 11 -1.33 -0.45 -2.01
C LYS A 11 -2.63 0.33 -2.17
N SER A 12 -3.09 0.54 -3.41
CA SER A 12 -4.35 1.24 -3.69
C SER A 12 -5.56 0.50 -3.10
N THR A 13 -5.52 -0.84 -3.08
CA THR A 13 -6.54 -1.65 -2.41
C THR A 13 -6.56 -1.40 -0.90
N LEU A 14 -5.40 -1.34 -0.25
CA LEU A 14 -5.29 -1.00 1.17
C LEU A 14 -5.83 0.41 1.46
N LEU A 15 -5.52 1.37 0.60
CA LEU A 15 -6.04 2.73 0.71
C LEU A 15 -7.57 2.77 0.53
N ALA A 16 -8.13 2.00 -0.41
CA ALA A 16 -9.56 1.86 -0.62
C ALA A 16 -10.27 1.19 0.57
N GLN A 17 -9.65 0.18 1.18
CA GLN A 17 -10.17 -0.45 2.41
C GLN A 17 -10.17 0.54 3.58
N LEU A 18 -9.14 1.38 3.69
CA LEU A 18 -9.10 2.45 4.68
C LEU A 18 -10.19 3.50 4.41
N ALA A 19 -10.37 3.93 3.17
CA ALA A 19 -11.43 4.83 2.75
C ALA A 19 -12.81 4.31 3.17
N HIS A 20 -13.05 3.01 2.94
CA HIS A 20 -14.29 2.34 3.34
C HIS A 20 -14.51 2.39 4.86
N ARG A 21 -13.46 2.19 5.66
CA ARG A 21 -13.54 2.26 7.13
C ARG A 21 -13.74 3.68 7.67
N LEU A 22 -13.18 4.69 6.99
CA LEU A 22 -13.32 6.09 7.39
C LEU A 22 -14.73 6.63 7.10
N GLY A 23 -15.37 6.18 6.02
CA GLY A 23 -16.66 6.70 5.55
C GLY A 23 -16.51 7.76 4.46
N LYS A 24 -17.49 7.83 3.54
CA LYS A 24 -17.40 8.52 2.24
C LYS A 24 -17.14 10.03 2.30
N ASP A 25 -17.45 10.68 3.42
CA ASP A 25 -17.39 12.14 3.56
C ASP A 25 -16.31 12.62 4.55
N GLN A 26 -15.41 11.73 4.96
CA GLN A 26 -14.38 12.04 5.94
C GLN A 26 -13.02 12.39 5.33
N PHE A 27 -12.85 12.18 4.02
CA PHE A 27 -11.54 12.34 3.36
C PHE A 27 -11.63 12.93 1.96
N HIS A 28 -10.59 13.63 1.52
CA HIS A 28 -10.32 13.87 0.10
C HIS A 28 -9.43 12.74 -0.43
N TYR A 29 -9.74 12.24 -1.65
CA TYR A 29 -8.92 11.25 -2.33
C TYR A 29 -8.33 11.85 -3.60
N VAL A 30 -7.02 11.66 -3.77
CA VAL A 30 -6.26 12.16 -4.92
C VAL A 30 -5.34 11.04 -5.40
N ASN A 31 -5.34 10.78 -6.71
CA ASN A 31 -4.40 9.88 -7.35
C ASN A 31 -3.50 10.67 -8.30
N PHE A 32 -2.21 10.75 -7.99
CA PHE A 32 -1.23 11.49 -8.79
C PHE A 32 -0.66 10.69 -9.99
N GLU A 33 -1.18 9.50 -10.29
CA GLU A 33 -0.98 8.85 -11.60
C GLU A 33 -1.97 9.34 -12.66
N ASP A 34 -3.02 10.10 -12.29
CA ASP A 34 -4.00 10.59 -13.25
C ASP A 34 -3.41 11.68 -14.16
N ASP A 35 -3.66 11.58 -15.47
CA ASP A 35 -3.13 12.49 -16.50
C ASP A 35 -3.52 13.96 -16.26
N ARG A 36 -4.58 14.23 -15.49
CA ARG A 36 -4.97 15.59 -15.10
C ARG A 36 -3.94 16.29 -14.21
N PHE A 37 -3.03 15.55 -13.59
CA PHE A 37 -1.92 16.07 -12.80
C PHE A 37 -0.62 16.20 -13.59
N LEU A 38 -0.64 16.01 -14.92
CA LEU A 38 0.53 16.30 -15.75
C LEU A 38 0.95 17.76 -15.58
N GLY A 39 2.20 17.96 -15.15
CA GLY A 39 2.76 19.28 -14.88
C GLY A 39 2.46 19.84 -13.48
N PHE A 40 1.68 19.15 -12.65
CA PHE A 40 1.36 19.57 -11.29
C PHE A 40 2.62 19.68 -10.42
N GLN A 41 2.76 20.80 -9.72
CA GLN A 41 3.86 21.08 -8.80
C GLN A 41 3.37 21.17 -7.35
N ALA A 42 4.30 21.16 -6.39
CA ALA A 42 3.97 21.23 -4.98
C ALA A 42 3.25 22.55 -4.59
N GLU A 43 3.52 23.62 -5.34
CA GLU A 43 2.91 24.94 -5.16
C GLU A 43 1.42 24.93 -5.51
N ASP A 44 1.01 24.12 -6.49
CA ASP A 44 -0.38 23.98 -6.96
C ASP A 44 -1.28 23.27 -5.93
N ALA A 45 -0.69 22.65 -4.89
CA ALA A 45 -1.42 21.94 -3.85
C ALA A 45 -2.41 22.84 -3.09
N ASN A 46 -2.17 24.15 -3.02
CA ASN A 46 -3.12 25.07 -2.41
C ASN A 46 -4.39 25.24 -3.24
N ASP A 47 -4.24 25.35 -4.57
CA ASP A 47 -5.36 25.53 -5.49
C ASP A 47 -6.17 24.24 -5.59
N LEU A 48 -5.49 23.08 -5.58
CA LEU A 48 -6.15 21.78 -5.44
C LEU A 48 -6.98 21.71 -4.15
N TYR A 49 -6.42 22.15 -3.02
CA TYR A 49 -7.14 22.13 -1.76
C TYR A 49 -8.37 23.06 -1.79
N GLN A 50 -8.23 24.27 -2.34
CA GLN A 50 -9.36 25.19 -2.51
C GLN A 50 -10.49 24.57 -3.35
N ALA A 51 -10.17 23.99 -4.51
CA ALA A 51 -11.15 23.32 -5.35
C ALA A 51 -11.85 22.15 -4.64
N LEU A 52 -11.10 21.38 -3.83
CA LEU A 52 -11.66 20.30 -3.04
C LEU A 52 -12.60 20.80 -1.93
N LEU A 53 -12.28 21.92 -1.28
CA LEU A 53 -13.14 22.55 -0.27
C LEU A 53 -14.44 23.06 -0.88
N GLU A 54 -14.37 23.70 -2.06
CA GLU A 54 -15.55 24.23 -2.74
C GLU A 54 -16.52 23.12 -3.17
N LEU A 55 -15.99 22.01 -3.70
CA LEU A 55 -16.79 20.91 -4.21
C LEU A 55 -17.32 19.97 -3.13
N PHE A 56 -16.52 19.74 -2.07
CA PHE A 56 -16.75 18.65 -1.12
C PHE A 56 -16.75 19.06 0.35
N GLY A 57 -16.54 20.34 0.65
CA GLY A 57 -16.45 20.88 2.02
C GLY A 57 -15.13 20.56 2.73
N GLU A 58 -15.03 21.01 3.98
CA GLU A 58 -13.86 20.74 4.82
C GLU A 58 -13.77 19.26 5.19
N ARG A 59 -12.63 18.63 4.87
CA ARG A 59 -12.30 17.27 5.32
C ARG A 59 -10.90 17.25 5.93
N ARG A 60 -10.77 16.61 7.09
CA ARG A 60 -9.51 16.56 7.86
C ARG A 60 -8.60 15.40 7.50
N VAL A 61 -8.95 14.61 6.47
CA VAL A 61 -8.16 13.47 6.03
C VAL A 61 -7.91 13.56 4.53
N PHE A 62 -6.68 13.28 4.12
CA PHE A 62 -6.28 13.06 2.74
C PHE A 62 -5.82 11.62 2.55
N LEU A 63 -6.34 11.00 1.50
CA LEU A 63 -5.90 9.73 0.96
C LEU A 63 -5.22 10.03 -0.38
N ILE A 64 -3.90 9.88 -0.43
CA ILE A 64 -3.10 10.21 -1.62
C ILE A 64 -2.49 8.93 -2.18
N ASP A 65 -2.71 8.69 -3.46
CA ASP A 65 -2.08 7.61 -4.20
C ASP A 65 -0.93 8.10 -5.09
N GLU A 66 0.13 7.28 -5.16
CA GLU A 66 1.36 7.48 -5.94
C GLU A 66 1.97 8.89 -5.82
N VAL A 67 2.13 9.38 -4.58
CA VAL A 67 2.60 10.75 -4.27
C VAL A 67 3.96 11.09 -4.87
N GLN A 68 4.82 10.09 -5.09
CA GLN A 68 6.17 10.32 -5.61
C GLN A 68 6.18 10.85 -7.04
N ASN A 69 5.04 10.85 -7.73
CA ASN A 69 4.90 11.46 -9.05
C ASN A 69 4.97 13.00 -8.99
N ILE A 70 4.75 13.60 -7.81
CA ILE A 70 4.87 15.04 -7.61
C ILE A 70 6.21 15.34 -6.94
N ALA A 71 7.06 16.12 -7.60
CA ALA A 71 8.33 16.55 -7.02
C ALA A 71 8.09 17.52 -5.84
N GLY A 72 8.87 17.38 -4.78
CA GLY A 72 8.75 18.26 -3.60
C GLY A 72 7.45 18.12 -2.81
N TRP A 73 6.71 17.02 -3.01
CA TRP A 73 5.41 16.78 -2.39
C TRP A 73 5.44 16.88 -0.85
N GLU A 74 6.60 16.59 -0.24
CA GLU A 74 6.81 16.65 1.19
C GLU A 74 6.52 18.05 1.75
N HIS A 75 6.78 19.10 0.97
CA HIS A 75 6.59 20.47 1.37
C HIS A 75 5.12 20.79 1.61
N PHE A 76 4.23 20.43 0.67
CA PHE A 76 2.80 20.68 0.82
C PHE A 76 2.17 19.75 1.85
N VAL A 77 2.57 18.47 1.89
CA VAL A 77 2.07 17.52 2.90
C VAL A 77 2.43 18.00 4.29
N ARG A 78 3.68 18.44 4.52
CA ARG A 78 4.09 19.01 5.81
C ARG A 78 3.25 20.22 6.18
N ARG A 79 3.10 21.18 5.27
CA ARG A 79 2.31 22.40 5.49
C ARG A 79 0.88 22.06 5.91
N PHE A 80 0.24 21.10 5.25
CA PHE A 80 -1.12 20.68 5.57
C PHE A 80 -1.19 19.88 6.88
N MET A 81 -0.19 19.05 7.19
CA MET A 81 -0.10 18.40 8.50
C MET A 81 0.03 19.41 9.65
N ASP A 82 0.74 20.51 9.45
CA ASP A 82 0.85 21.60 10.43
C ASP A 82 -0.50 22.31 10.66
N MET A 83 -1.41 22.28 9.68
CA MET A 83 -2.79 22.74 9.81
C MET A 83 -3.72 21.72 10.48
N GLY A 84 -3.20 20.55 10.91
CA GLY A 84 -3.98 19.48 11.55
C GLY A 84 -4.62 18.49 10.58
N ILE A 85 -4.26 18.51 9.30
CA ILE A 85 -4.77 17.56 8.30
C ILE A 85 -4.01 16.24 8.39
N LYS A 86 -4.74 15.13 8.41
CA LYS A 86 -4.17 13.78 8.46
C LYS A 86 -3.95 13.22 7.06
N PHE A 87 -2.77 12.63 6.82
CA PHE A 87 -2.44 12.01 5.54
C PHE A 87 -2.28 10.49 5.64
N TYR A 88 -2.86 9.80 4.66
CA TYR A 88 -2.54 8.43 4.30
C TYR A 88 -2.05 8.43 2.87
N ILE A 89 -0.80 8.02 2.68
CA ILE A 89 -0.09 8.19 1.43
C ILE A 89 0.37 6.82 0.98
N THR A 90 0.22 6.52 -0.30
CA THR A 90 0.82 5.35 -0.95
C THR A 90 1.83 5.80 -2.01
N GLY A 91 2.78 4.92 -2.29
CA GLY A 91 3.64 5.09 -3.45
C GLY A 91 4.54 3.90 -3.72
N SER A 92 4.94 3.74 -4.98
CA SER A 92 5.70 2.57 -5.43
C SER A 92 7.21 2.67 -5.27
N ASN A 93 7.70 3.79 -4.75
CA ASN A 93 9.13 4.07 -4.59
C ASN A 93 9.60 3.84 -3.14
N ALA A 94 10.67 3.05 -2.97
CA ALA A 94 11.30 2.79 -1.68
C ALA A 94 11.88 4.07 -1.02
N SER A 95 12.16 5.13 -1.79
CA SER A 95 12.57 6.43 -1.25
C SER A 95 11.55 7.02 -0.27
N LEU A 96 10.29 6.59 -0.35
CA LEU A 96 9.22 6.95 0.59
C LEU A 96 9.40 6.39 2.01
N LEU A 97 10.37 5.50 2.22
CA LEU A 97 10.76 4.97 3.54
C LEU A 97 12.12 5.52 3.98
N SER A 98 12.72 6.43 3.22
CA SER A 98 14.05 6.95 3.51
C SER A 98 14.06 7.76 4.80
N ARG A 99 15.20 7.70 5.51
CA ARG A 99 15.42 8.50 6.72
C ARG A 99 15.37 10.00 6.43
N GLU A 100 15.79 10.41 5.24
CA GLU A 100 15.70 11.80 4.75
C GLU A 100 14.26 12.29 4.69
N LEU A 101 13.34 11.45 4.18
CA LEU A 101 11.91 11.79 4.18
C LEU A 101 11.40 11.99 5.61
N GLY A 102 11.83 11.14 6.54
CA GLY A 102 11.47 11.29 7.95
C GLY A 102 11.91 12.62 8.54
N THR A 103 13.09 13.11 8.19
CA THR A 103 13.56 14.45 8.57
C THR A 103 12.69 15.54 7.95
N ARG A 104 12.35 15.42 6.65
CA ARG A 104 11.49 16.40 5.94
C ARG A 104 10.10 16.52 6.55
N LEU A 105 9.52 15.39 6.99
CA LEU A 105 8.20 15.31 7.62
C LEU A 105 8.26 15.41 9.16
N THR A 106 9.36 15.89 9.73
CA THR A 106 9.53 16.15 11.18
C THR A 106 9.31 14.93 12.07
N GLY A 107 9.47 13.72 11.54
CA GLY A 107 9.20 12.46 12.25
C GLY A 107 7.73 12.18 12.52
N ARG A 108 6.79 13.04 12.11
CA ARG A 108 5.34 12.90 12.33
C ARG A 108 4.67 11.98 11.30
N TYR A 109 5.29 10.85 11.01
CA TYR A 109 4.73 9.85 10.10
C TYR A 109 5.02 8.43 10.57
N VAL A 110 4.17 7.50 10.14
CA VAL A 110 4.33 6.07 10.37
C VAL A 110 4.65 5.44 9.03
N PRO A 111 5.91 5.02 8.76
CA PRO A 111 6.27 4.26 7.58
C PRO A 111 5.71 2.85 7.66
N VAL A 112 5.18 2.36 6.55
CA VAL A 112 4.69 1.00 6.38
C VAL A 112 5.21 0.47 5.05
N GLU A 113 5.96 -0.62 5.08
CA GLU A 113 6.36 -1.33 3.86
C GLU A 113 5.36 -2.44 3.56
N LEU A 114 4.77 -2.42 2.37
CA LEU A 114 3.82 -3.42 1.90
C LEU A 114 4.52 -4.39 0.96
N PHE A 115 4.58 -5.66 1.39
CA PHE A 115 5.13 -6.75 0.60
C PHE A 115 4.02 -7.45 -0.21
N PRO A 116 4.38 -8.15 -1.30
CA PRO A 116 3.46 -9.09 -1.93
C PRO A 116 2.93 -10.09 -0.89
N PHE A 117 1.71 -10.60 -1.10
CA PHE A 117 1.18 -11.67 -0.27
C PHE A 117 2.16 -12.84 -0.20
N SER A 118 2.46 -13.26 1.02
CA SER A 118 3.01 -14.58 1.26
C SER A 118 2.04 -15.65 0.75
N PHE A 119 2.55 -16.84 0.45
CA PHE A 119 1.70 -17.93 -0.01
C PHE A 119 0.60 -18.27 1.02
N VAL A 120 0.92 -18.18 2.32
CA VAL A 120 -0.04 -18.37 3.41
C VAL A 120 -1.15 -17.32 3.36
N GLU A 121 -0.83 -16.04 3.23
CA GLU A 121 -1.85 -14.99 3.10
C GLU A 121 -2.70 -15.15 1.84
N PHE A 122 -2.10 -15.57 0.73
CA PHE A 122 -2.85 -15.91 -0.48
C PHE A 122 -3.84 -17.05 -0.24
N LEU A 123 -3.44 -18.12 0.46
CA LEU A 123 -4.32 -19.23 0.80
C LEU A 123 -5.47 -18.78 1.71
N HIS A 124 -5.17 -17.97 2.73
CA HIS A 124 -6.19 -17.38 3.59
C HIS A 124 -7.16 -16.49 2.80
N PHE A 125 -6.64 -15.66 1.89
CA PHE A 125 -7.46 -14.83 1.00
C PHE A 125 -8.38 -15.68 0.11
N LYS A 126 -7.93 -16.87 -0.30
CA LYS A 126 -8.73 -17.85 -1.06
C LYS A 126 -9.67 -18.70 -0.20
N GLY A 127 -9.70 -18.51 1.12
CA GLY A 127 -10.57 -19.23 2.05
C GLY A 127 -10.01 -20.58 2.53
N TYR A 128 -8.71 -20.84 2.33
CA TYR A 128 -8.04 -22.02 2.87
C TYR A 128 -7.45 -21.69 4.25
N ALA A 129 -7.88 -22.42 5.28
CA ALA A 129 -7.37 -22.27 6.64
C ALA A 129 -6.07 -23.06 6.86
N ILE A 130 -5.03 -22.77 6.08
CA ILE A 130 -3.70 -23.37 6.24
C ILE A 130 -2.80 -22.32 6.87
N SER A 131 -2.61 -22.41 8.19
CA SER A 131 -1.79 -21.48 8.95
C SER A 131 -0.31 -21.89 9.02
N ASP A 132 0.01 -23.16 8.79
CA ASP A 132 1.36 -23.71 8.91
C ASP A 132 1.69 -24.68 7.76
N LEU A 133 2.55 -24.23 6.85
CA LEU A 133 3.02 -25.03 5.72
C LEU A 133 3.99 -26.16 6.14
N SER A 134 4.53 -26.12 7.35
CA SER A 134 5.43 -27.17 7.88
C SER A 134 4.68 -28.39 8.42
N ARG A 135 3.37 -28.24 8.68
CA ARG A 135 2.50 -29.27 9.26
C ARG A 135 1.27 -29.53 8.40
N LEU A 136 1.49 -29.93 7.15
CA LEU A 136 0.42 -30.23 6.22
C LEU A 136 -0.10 -31.66 6.41
N ALA A 137 -1.40 -31.82 6.66
CA ALA A 137 -2.04 -33.12 6.57
C ALA A 137 -2.22 -33.53 5.10
N THR A 138 -2.45 -34.83 4.84
CA THR A 138 -2.73 -35.32 3.47
C THR A 138 -3.92 -34.61 2.82
N ALA A 139 -4.93 -34.25 3.61
CA ALA A 139 -6.07 -33.47 3.14
C ALA A 139 -5.67 -32.06 2.68
N ASP A 140 -4.72 -31.41 3.37
CA ASP A 140 -4.23 -30.08 3.02
C ASP A 140 -3.38 -30.13 1.75
N ILE A 141 -2.55 -31.16 1.60
CA ILE A 141 -1.79 -31.41 0.36
C ILE A 141 -2.75 -31.58 -0.83
N ALA A 142 -3.81 -32.38 -0.68
CA ALA A 142 -4.81 -32.61 -1.73
C ALA A 142 -5.64 -31.35 -2.04
N ARG A 143 -5.88 -30.47 -1.06
CA ARG A 143 -6.51 -29.16 -1.27
C ARG A 143 -5.59 -28.19 -2.01
N LEU A 144 -4.32 -28.13 -1.64
CA LEU A 144 -3.31 -27.29 -2.30
C LEU A 144 -3.13 -27.68 -3.77
N GLN A 145 -3.03 -28.98 -4.06
CA GLN A 145 -2.91 -29.49 -5.44
C GLN A 145 -4.15 -29.19 -6.30
N ARG A 146 -5.35 -29.19 -5.71
CA ARG A 146 -6.58 -28.77 -6.41
C ARG A 146 -6.65 -27.25 -6.61
N CYS A 147 -6.20 -26.47 -5.63
CA CYS A 147 -6.22 -25.01 -5.72
C CYS A 147 -5.20 -24.48 -6.75
N CYS A 148 -4.06 -25.16 -6.89
CA CYS A 148 -2.95 -24.75 -7.75
C CYS A 148 -2.52 -25.91 -8.68
N PRO A 149 -3.27 -26.22 -9.75
CA PRO A 149 -3.07 -27.44 -10.56
C PRO A 149 -1.84 -27.42 -11.49
N SER A 150 -1.26 -26.26 -11.77
CA SER A 150 -0.05 -26.14 -12.60
C SER A 150 1.21 -26.15 -11.75
N LYS A 151 2.34 -26.63 -12.30
CA LYS A 151 3.67 -26.54 -11.69
C LYS A 151 4.03 -25.07 -11.43
N TRP A 152 3.67 -24.54 -10.26
CA TRP A 152 4.22 -23.30 -9.75
C TRP A 152 5.65 -23.59 -9.29
N ALA A 153 6.62 -23.37 -10.19
CA ALA A 153 7.98 -23.06 -9.78
C ALA A 153 8.03 -21.55 -9.52
N VAL A 154 7.74 -21.15 -8.29
CA VAL A 154 8.06 -19.80 -7.80
C VAL A 154 9.39 -19.95 -7.05
N GLY A 155 10.36 -19.07 -7.30
CA GLY A 155 11.76 -19.18 -6.85
C GLY A 155 11.97 -19.82 -5.47
N ASN A 156 13.01 -20.65 -5.34
CA ASN A 156 13.37 -21.48 -4.17
C ASN A 156 12.29 -22.43 -3.58
N TRP A 157 11.02 -22.34 -3.96
CA TRP A 157 9.97 -23.23 -3.46
C TRP A 157 9.75 -24.40 -4.43
N LYS A 158 10.57 -25.45 -4.29
CA LYS A 158 10.27 -26.77 -4.86
C LYS A 158 9.58 -27.64 -3.80
N MET A 159 8.31 -27.95 -4.00
CA MET A 159 7.72 -29.14 -3.40
C MET A 159 8.10 -30.34 -4.27
N ASP A 160 9.30 -30.87 -4.06
CA ASP A 160 9.61 -32.26 -4.39
C ASP A 160 9.43 -33.10 -3.12
N ARG A 161 8.96 -34.35 -3.26
CA ARG A 161 8.77 -35.28 -2.15
C ARG A 161 10.08 -35.62 -1.40
N SER A 162 11.22 -35.11 -1.88
CA SER A 162 12.56 -35.33 -1.34
C SER A 162 13.17 -34.13 -0.59
N SER A 163 12.57 -32.94 -0.62
CA SER A 163 13.22 -31.70 -0.15
C SER A 163 12.55 -31.06 1.07
N VAL A 164 12.40 -31.83 2.15
CA VAL A 164 11.95 -31.31 3.47
C VAL A 164 13.14 -30.88 4.36
N THR A 165 14.38 -31.09 3.93
CA THR A 165 15.58 -30.75 4.72
C THR A 165 16.61 -30.03 3.86
N SER A 166 16.47 -28.72 3.66
CA SER A 166 17.59 -27.77 3.72
C SER A 166 17.10 -26.33 3.55
N PHE A 167 17.13 -25.55 4.63
CA PHE A 167 17.21 -24.08 4.61
C PHE A 167 17.99 -23.64 5.87
N TYR A 168 19.29 -23.40 5.70
CA TYR A 168 20.05 -22.36 6.38
C TYR A 168 20.58 -21.44 5.28
#